data_AF-A0AAU8R8J5-F1
#
_entry.id   AF-A0AAU8R8J5-F1
#
_cell.length_a   1.000
_cell.length_b   1.000
_cell.length_c   1.000
_cell.angle_alpha   90.00
_cell.angle_beta   90.00
_cell.angle_gamma   90.00
#
_symmetry.space_group_name_H-M   'P 1'
#
loop_
_entity.id
_entity.type
_entity.pdbx_description
1 polymer ?
#
loop_
_entity_poly.entity_id
_entity_poly.type
_entity_poly.pdbx_seq_one_letter_code
_entity_poly.pdbx_strand_id
1 'polypeptide(L)'
;MEYKEAKDKFISTWGSLGTLWGINKAMAQIQALLFISTKPLSTEEIMEELQISRGNTSMNVRQLIDWGIVTKELVPGERKEYFTTEKDVQELARVIAKERSRREIQPVIKTLKEVSTIKDDGTEKTRELIKQTKALHDLADTADMMLNKLVNQNQNWLTKSIFKIFK
;
A
#
# COMPACT_ATOMS: atom_id res chain seq x y z
N MET A 1 15.02 -15.85 -21.38
CA MET A 1 14.69 -15.77 -19.94
C MET A 1 13.65 -16.83 -19.69
N GLU A 2 14.01 -17.86 -18.93
CA GLU A 2 13.10 -18.95 -18.54
C GLU A 2 12.14 -18.48 -17.44
N TYR A 3 11.07 -19.23 -17.18
CA TYR A 3 10.04 -18.86 -16.20
C TYR A 3 10.61 -18.49 -14.82
N LYS A 4 11.52 -19.31 -14.28
CA LYS A 4 12.11 -19.08 -12.95
C LYS A 4 12.89 -17.75 -12.90
N GLU A 5 13.69 -17.48 -13.92
CA GLU A 5 14.47 -16.23 -14.01
C GLU A 5 13.54 -15.00 -14.12
N ALA A 6 12.44 -15.12 -14.88
CA ALA A 6 11.43 -14.07 -15.00
C ALA A 6 10.75 -13.76 -13.67
N LYS A 7 10.35 -14.82 -12.95
CA LYS A 7 9.73 -14.75 -11.62
C LYS A 7 10.65 -14.07 -10.62
N ASP A 8 11.89 -14.53 -10.51
CA ASP A 8 12.87 -14.01 -9.56
C ASP A 8 13.18 -12.54 -9.84
N LYS A 9 13.30 -12.18 -11.13
CA LYS A 9 13.49 -10.79 -11.56
C LYS A 9 12.31 -9.91 -11.15
N PHE A 10 11.07 -10.35 -11.38
CA PHE A 10 9.88 -9.60 -10.98
C PHE A 10 9.82 -9.36 -9.46
N ILE A 11 9.99 -10.43 -8.66
CA ILE A 11 9.96 -10.35 -7.19
C ILE A 11 11.06 -9.42 -6.68
N SER A 12 12.27 -9.53 -7.23
CA SER A 12 13.41 -8.67 -6.87
C SER A 12 13.17 -7.20 -7.22
N THR A 13 12.64 -6.91 -8.42
CA THR A 13 12.28 -5.55 -8.84
C THR A 13 11.22 -4.96 -7.91
N TRP A 14 10.18 -5.72 -7.56
CA TRP A 14 9.13 -5.25 -6.67
C TRP A 14 9.64 -5.00 -5.24
N GLY A 15 10.51 -5.88 -4.72
CA GLY A 15 11.19 -5.67 -3.44
C GLY A 15 12.06 -4.41 -3.41
N SER A 16 12.72 -4.11 -4.52
CA SER A 16 13.55 -2.92 -4.68
C SER A 16 12.69 -1.65 -4.74
N LEU A 17 11.59 -1.68 -5.51
CA LEU A 17 10.61 -0.59 -5.57
C LEU A 17 10.00 -0.31 -4.19
N GLY A 18 9.60 -1.34 -3.46
CA GLY A 18 9.09 -1.21 -2.10
C GLY A 18 10.07 -0.47 -1.19
N THR A 19 11.35 -0.84 -1.23
CA THR A 19 12.40 -0.18 -0.43
C THR A 19 12.54 1.31 -0.78
N LEU A 20 12.48 1.68 -2.06
CA LEU A 20 12.54 3.07 -2.50
C LEU A 20 11.35 3.90 -1.99
N TRP A 21 10.21 3.27 -1.73
CA TRP A 21 9.01 3.90 -1.17
C TRP A 21 8.87 3.72 0.35
N GLY A 22 9.94 3.31 1.04
CA GLY A 22 9.95 3.14 2.50
C GLY A 22 9.19 1.91 3.00
N ILE A 23 8.87 0.95 2.13
CA ILE A 23 8.24 -0.33 2.48
C ILE A 23 9.33 -1.37 2.74
N ASN A 24 9.11 -2.25 3.73
CA ASN A 24 10.01 -3.36 3.98
C ASN A 24 10.15 -4.25 2.73
N LYS A 25 11.39 -4.52 2.32
CA LYS A 25 11.70 -5.34 1.13
C LYS A 25 11.01 -6.71 1.16
N ALA A 26 11.05 -7.42 2.28
CA ALA A 26 10.45 -8.75 2.41
C ALA A 26 8.92 -8.68 2.29
N MET A 27 8.29 -7.65 2.87
CA MET A 27 6.85 -7.39 2.72
C MET A 27 6.45 -7.26 1.24
N ALA A 28 7.18 -6.45 0.49
CA ALA A 28 6.95 -6.29 -0.94
C ALA A 28 7.18 -7.59 -1.71
N GLN A 29 8.27 -8.32 -1.43
CA GLN A 29 8.56 -9.60 -2.09
C GLN A 29 7.49 -10.68 -1.82
N ILE A 30 6.99 -10.78 -0.58
CA ILE A 30 5.91 -11.69 -0.22
C ILE A 30 4.64 -11.34 -0.98
N GLN A 31 4.26 -10.06 -1.04
CA GLN A 31 3.10 -9.63 -1.79
C GLN A 31 3.24 -9.93 -3.29
N ALA A 32 4.42 -9.66 -3.89
CA ALA A 32 4.70 -9.99 -5.28
C ALA A 32 4.61 -11.48 -5.57
N LEU A 33 5.19 -12.33 -4.70
CA LEU A 33 5.10 -13.77 -4.82
C LEU A 33 3.63 -14.22 -4.77
N LEU A 34 2.89 -13.80 -3.74
CA LEU A 34 1.48 -14.15 -3.59
C LEU A 34 0.64 -13.65 -4.77
N PHE A 35 0.97 -12.50 -5.36
CA PHE A 35 0.27 -11.92 -6.50
C PHE A 35 0.37 -12.81 -7.75
N ILE A 36 1.56 -13.33 -8.07
CA ILE A 36 1.79 -14.17 -9.25
C ILE A 36 1.52 -15.66 -9.04
N SER A 37 1.38 -16.11 -7.78
CA SER A 37 1.08 -17.51 -7.47
C SER A 37 -0.32 -17.91 -7.91
N THR A 38 -0.45 -19.06 -8.57
CA THR A 38 -1.75 -19.57 -9.04
C THR A 38 -2.61 -20.20 -7.94
N LYS A 39 -2.02 -20.48 -6.78
CA LYS A 39 -2.67 -21.04 -5.60
C LYS A 39 -2.23 -20.28 -4.35
N PRO A 40 -3.04 -20.29 -3.28
CA PRO A 40 -2.61 -19.82 -1.97
C PRO A 40 -1.34 -20.56 -1.52
N LEU A 41 -0.43 -19.86 -0.85
CA LEU A 41 0.83 -20.45 -0.35
C LEU A 41 0.83 -20.52 1.17
N SER A 42 1.40 -21.59 1.71
CA SER A 42 1.71 -21.73 3.13
C SER A 42 2.92 -20.91 3.54
N THR A 43 3.13 -20.76 4.86
CA THR A 43 4.33 -20.07 5.39
C THR A 43 5.61 -20.75 4.91
N GLU A 44 5.64 -22.08 4.91
CA GLU A 44 6.81 -22.87 4.48
C GLU A 44 7.14 -22.64 3.01
N GLU A 45 6.13 -22.62 2.13
CA GLU A 45 6.33 -22.37 0.69
C GLU A 45 6.85 -20.95 0.43
N ILE A 46 6.34 -19.94 1.15
CA ILE A 46 6.83 -18.56 1.03
C ILE A 46 8.30 -18.48 1.46
N MET A 47 8.68 -19.15 2.55
CA MET A 47 10.06 -19.20 3.03
C MET A 47 10.99 -19.84 2.00
N GLU A 48 10.57 -20.95 1.41
CA GLU A 48 11.35 -21.68 0.41
C GLU A 48 11.51 -20.87 -0.89
N GLU A 49 10.44 -20.24 -1.36
CA GLU A 49 10.47 -19.45 -2.59
C GLU A 49 11.30 -18.17 -2.46
N LEU A 50 11.29 -17.53 -1.28
CA LEU A 50 11.98 -16.25 -1.06
C LEU A 50 13.30 -16.38 -0.30
N GLN A 51 13.64 -17.58 0.19
CA GLN A 51 14.85 -17.84 0.99
C GLN A 51 14.94 -16.92 2.22
N ILE A 52 13.81 -16.72 2.92
CA ILE A 52 13.71 -15.91 4.14
C ILE A 52 13.31 -16.75 5.35
N SER A 53 13.67 -16.28 6.56
CA SER A 53 13.37 -17.03 7.79
C SER A 53 11.88 -17.07 8.12
N ARG A 54 11.46 -18.06 8.93
CA ARG A 54 10.09 -18.18 9.44
C ARG A 54 9.63 -16.93 10.18
N GLY A 55 10.47 -16.39 11.06
CA GLY A 55 10.16 -15.17 11.82
C GLY A 55 9.96 -13.96 10.91
N ASN A 56 10.81 -13.79 9.89
CA ASN A 56 10.68 -12.72 8.90
C ASN A 56 9.38 -12.88 8.08
N THR A 57 9.08 -14.11 7.64
CA THR A 57 7.85 -14.43 6.91
C THR A 57 6.60 -14.14 7.74
N SER A 58 6.51 -14.69 8.95
CA SER A 58 5.35 -14.48 9.83
C SER A 58 5.12 -13.02 10.18
N MET A 59 6.17 -12.24 10.41
CA MET A 59 6.07 -10.81 10.69
C MET A 59 5.46 -10.06 9.50
N ASN A 60 6.01 -10.24 8.30
CA ASN A 60 5.59 -9.49 7.13
C ASN A 60 4.22 -9.95 6.60
N VAL A 61 3.90 -11.25 6.67
CA VAL A 61 2.56 -11.76 6.34
C VAL A 61 1.52 -11.17 7.28
N ARG A 62 1.79 -11.11 8.60
CA ARG A 62 0.89 -10.46 9.56
C ARG A 62 0.68 -8.99 9.22
N GLN A 63 1.75 -8.26 8.92
CA GLN A 63 1.64 -6.86 8.50
C GLN A 63 0.78 -6.75 7.22
N LEU A 64 1.01 -7.57 6.21
CA LEU A 64 0.20 -7.56 4.99
C LEU A 64 -1.28 -7.86 5.26
N ILE A 65 -1.59 -8.75 6.20
CA ILE A 65 -2.97 -9.02 6.66
C ILE A 65 -3.54 -7.81 7.38
N ASP A 66 -2.78 -7.19 8.29
CA ASP A 66 -3.22 -5.99 9.00
C ASP A 66 -3.55 -4.86 8.02
N TRP A 67 -2.77 -4.73 6.94
CA TRP A 67 -3.01 -3.78 5.85
C TRP A 67 -4.15 -4.19 4.90
N GLY A 68 -4.75 -5.38 5.07
CA GLY A 68 -5.81 -5.91 4.20
C GLY A 68 -5.34 -6.32 2.80
N ILE A 69 -4.03 -6.39 2.57
CA ILE A 69 -3.42 -6.73 1.28
C ILE A 69 -3.36 -8.25 1.09
N VAL A 70 -3.14 -8.99 2.18
CA VAL A 70 -3.10 -10.45 2.18
C VAL A 70 -4.26 -10.99 2.99
N THR A 71 -4.88 -12.06 2.51
CA THR A 71 -5.94 -12.79 3.21
C THR A 71 -5.50 -14.21 3.53
N LYS A 72 -6.06 -14.77 4.59
CA LYS A 72 -5.92 -16.18 4.92
C LYS A 72 -6.96 -16.99 4.17
N GLU A 73 -6.53 -18.10 3.58
CA GLU A 73 -7.36 -19.08 2.90
C GLU A 73 -7.41 -20.37 3.71
N LEU A 74 -8.62 -20.93 3.86
CA LEU A 74 -8.82 -22.22 4.51
C LEU A 74 -8.79 -23.32 3.46
N VAL A 75 -7.82 -24.22 3.56
CA VAL A 75 -7.72 -25.39 2.68
C VAL A 75 -8.26 -26.62 3.43
N PRO A 76 -9.36 -27.25 2.98
CA PRO A 76 -9.94 -28.40 3.65
C PRO A 76 -8.95 -29.56 3.80
N GLY A 77 -8.90 -30.15 5.00
CA GLY A 77 -8.00 -31.27 5.30
C GLY A 77 -6.57 -30.86 5.66
N GLU A 78 -6.20 -29.60 5.42
CA GLU A 78 -4.90 -29.07 5.82
C GLU A 78 -4.96 -28.42 7.21
N ARG A 79 -3.89 -28.62 7.99
CA ARG A 79 -3.72 -27.95 9.29
C ARG A 79 -2.95 -26.63 9.19
N LYS A 80 -2.35 -26.37 8.03
CA LYS A 80 -1.53 -25.19 7.76
C LYS A 80 -2.42 -24.01 7.38
N GLU A 81 -1.94 -22.81 7.68
CA GLU A 81 -2.52 -21.58 7.14
C GLU A 81 -1.97 -21.33 5.73
N TYR A 82 -2.85 -20.93 4.82
CA TYR A 82 -2.49 -20.51 3.47
C TYR A 82 -2.84 -19.05 3.25
N PHE A 83 -2.11 -18.39 2.38
CA PHE A 83 -2.20 -16.95 2.14
C PHE A 83 -2.37 -16.66 0.65
N THR A 84 -3.17 -15.64 0.35
CA THR A 84 -3.35 -15.11 -1.01
C THR A 84 -3.47 -13.58 -0.97
N THR A 85 -3.55 -12.96 -2.14
CA THR A 85 -3.75 -11.53 -2.32
C THR A 85 -4.65 -11.28 -3.52
N GLU A 86 -5.21 -10.09 -3.62
CA GLU A 86 -6.00 -9.65 -4.78
C GLU A 86 -5.19 -9.78 -6.07
N LYS A 87 -5.82 -10.33 -7.12
CA LYS A 87 -5.20 -10.63 -8.41
C LYS A 87 -5.48 -9.57 -9.46
N ASP A 88 -6.59 -8.84 -9.33
CA ASP A 88 -6.85 -7.69 -10.17
C ASP A 88 -5.94 -6.52 -9.73
N VAL A 89 -5.08 -6.08 -10.65
CA VAL A 89 -4.10 -5.00 -10.39
C VAL A 89 -4.79 -3.73 -9.91
N GLN A 90 -5.98 -3.43 -10.44
CA GLN A 90 -6.68 -2.20 -10.10
C GLN A 90 -7.33 -2.30 -8.73
N GLU A 91 -7.94 -3.45 -8.38
CA GLU A 91 -8.49 -3.69 -7.04
C GLU A 91 -7.38 -3.69 -5.99
N LEU A 92 -6.25 -4.33 -6.26
CA LEU A 92 -5.09 -4.27 -5.35
C LEU A 92 -4.62 -2.83 -5.13
N ALA A 93 -4.50 -2.02 -6.18
CA ALA A 93 -4.16 -0.61 -6.07
C ALA A 93 -5.21 0.18 -5.28
N ARG A 94 -6.51 -0.12 -5.46
CA ARG A 94 -7.61 0.48 -4.70
C ARG A 94 -7.50 0.18 -3.21
N VAL A 95 -7.29 -1.09 -2.84
CA VAL A 95 -7.13 -1.52 -1.45
C VAL A 95 -5.95 -0.80 -0.80
N ILE A 96 -4.78 -0.77 -1.47
CA ILE A 96 -3.58 -0.10 -0.96
C ILE A 96 -3.82 1.41 -0.78
N ALA A 97 -4.39 2.09 -1.78
CA ALA A 97 -4.61 3.53 -1.73
C ALA A 97 -5.61 3.91 -0.63
N LYS A 98 -6.70 3.16 -0.47
CA LYS A 98 -7.68 3.37 0.61
C LYS A 98 -7.05 3.20 1.98
N GLU A 99 -6.23 2.16 2.16
CA GLU A 99 -5.61 1.90 3.45
C GLU A 99 -4.51 2.93 3.78
N ARG A 100 -3.74 3.38 2.78
CA ARG A 100 -2.79 4.49 2.92
C ARG A 100 -3.47 5.80 3.31
N SER A 101 -4.55 6.17 2.61
CA SER A 101 -5.37 7.35 2.96
C SER A 101 -5.81 7.29 4.43
N ARG A 102 -6.42 6.17 4.82
CA ARG A 102 -6.95 5.96 6.18
C ARG A 102 -5.86 6.02 7.26
N ARG A 103 -4.71 5.37 7.04
CA ARG A 103 -3.65 5.26 8.07
C ARG A 103 -2.70 6.44 8.12
N GLU A 104 -2.45 7.09 6.99
CA GLU A 104 -1.33 8.03 6.87
C GLU A 104 -1.81 9.46 6.59
N ILE A 105 -2.84 9.63 5.77
CA ILE A 105 -3.26 10.97 5.32
C ILE A 105 -4.33 11.56 6.24
N GLN A 106 -5.39 10.81 6.54
CA GLN A 106 -6.49 11.29 7.37
C GLN A 106 -6.07 11.76 8.78
N PRO A 107 -5.16 11.07 9.50
CA PRO A 107 -4.69 11.55 10.80
C PRO A 107 -3.92 12.87 10.72
N VAL A 108 -3.17 13.08 9.63
CA VAL A 108 -2.43 14.31 9.36
C VAL A 108 -3.39 15.45 9.06
N ILE A 109 -4.40 15.23 8.21
CA ILE A 109 -5.46 16.22 7.95
C ILE A 109 -6.12 16.66 9.25
N LYS A 110 -6.51 15.71 10.11
CA LYS A 110 -7.16 16.01 11.39
C LYS A 110 -6.28 16.91 12.26
N THR A 111 -5.01 16.54 12.45
CA THR A 111 -4.06 17.33 13.26
C THR A 111 -3.83 18.72 12.67
N LEU A 112 -3.62 18.82 11.35
CA LEU A 112 -3.39 20.12 10.69
C LEU A 112 -4.62 21.03 10.78
N LYS A 113 -5.83 20.48 10.76
CA LYS A 113 -7.07 21.22 10.99
C LYS A 113 -7.14 21.79 12.41
N GLU A 114 -6.80 20.98 13.40
CA GLU A 114 -6.77 21.42 14.80
C GLU A 114 -5.74 22.53 15.02
N VAL A 115 -4.53 22.40 14.46
CA VAL A 115 -3.46 23.40 14.62
C VAL A 115 -3.74 24.68 13.82
N SER A 116 -4.29 24.57 12.62
CA SER A 116 -4.61 25.75 11.78
C SER A 116 -5.81 26.57 12.30
N THR A 117 -6.53 26.08 13.31
CA THR A 117 -7.71 26.73 13.90
C THR A 117 -7.50 27.24 15.32
N ILE A 118 -6.26 27.23 15.82
CA ILE A 118 -5.94 27.85 17.11
C ILE A 118 -6.25 29.36 17.11
N LYS A 119 -6.45 29.92 18.30
CA LYS A 119 -6.69 31.36 18.45
C LYS A 119 -5.43 32.16 18.09
N ASP A 120 -5.57 33.14 17.20
CA ASP A 120 -4.52 34.13 16.96
C ASP A 120 -4.34 35.00 18.22
N ASP A 121 -3.17 34.92 18.84
CA ASP A 121 -2.77 35.71 20.01
C ASP A 121 -2.16 37.07 19.63
N GLY A 122 -2.11 37.38 18.33
CA GLY A 122 -1.57 38.61 17.79
C GLY A 122 -0.08 38.53 17.46
N THR A 123 0.59 37.43 17.79
CA THR A 123 2.02 37.26 17.51
C THR A 123 2.29 36.78 16.09
N GLU A 124 3.42 37.19 15.52
CA GLU A 124 3.84 36.75 14.19
C GLU A 124 4.03 35.23 14.10
N LYS A 125 4.56 34.61 15.16
CA LYS A 125 4.77 33.16 15.24
C LYS A 125 3.45 32.39 15.12
N THR A 126 2.41 32.81 15.83
CA THR A 126 1.09 32.17 15.77
C THR A 126 0.46 32.32 14.40
N ARG A 127 0.54 33.51 13.79
CA ARG A 127 0.02 33.76 12.43
C ARG A 127 0.74 32.91 11.38
N GLU A 128 2.06 32.80 11.45
CA GLU A 128 2.83 31.99 10.50
C GLU A 128 2.52 30.49 10.67
N LEU A 129 2.41 29.99 11.91
CA LEU A 129 2.00 28.61 12.17
C LEU A 129 0.62 28.30 11.57
N ILE A 130 -0.38 29.15 11.83
CA ILE A 130 -1.74 29.00 11.28
C ILE A 130 -1.69 28.98 9.75
N LYS A 131 -0.98 29.93 9.14
CA LYS A 131 -0.86 30.06 7.68
C LYS A 131 -0.26 28.80 7.06
N GLN A 132 0.87 28.32 7.56
CA GLN A 132 1.57 27.16 7.00
C GLN A 132 0.79 25.86 7.22
N THR A 133 0.25 25.66 8.42
CA THR A 133 -0.54 24.45 8.72
C THR A 133 -1.86 24.41 7.96
N LYS A 134 -2.48 25.57 7.70
CA LYS A 134 -3.65 25.66 6.82
C LYS A 134 -3.31 25.29 5.38
N ALA A 135 -2.21 25.82 4.83
CA ALA A 135 -1.77 25.48 3.48
C ALA A 135 -1.47 23.97 3.34
N LEU A 136 -0.84 23.36 4.35
CA LEU A 136 -0.61 21.92 4.39
C LEU A 136 -1.91 21.12 4.53
N HIS A 137 -2.84 21.57 5.36
CA HIS A 137 -4.17 20.95 5.50
C HIS A 137 -4.88 20.91 4.14
N ASP A 138 -4.96 22.05 3.46
CA ASP A 138 -5.69 22.17 2.19
C ASP A 138 -5.05 21.31 1.09
N LEU A 139 -3.72 21.22 1.07
CA LEU A 139 -2.99 20.31 0.17
C LEU A 139 -3.29 18.84 0.47
N ALA A 140 -3.19 18.44 1.75
CA ALA A 140 -3.41 17.06 2.17
C ALA A 140 -4.85 16.61 1.93
N ASP A 141 -5.83 17.47 2.24
CA ASP A 141 -7.26 17.23 2.01
C ASP A 141 -7.56 17.08 0.51
N THR A 142 -6.99 17.95 -0.33
CA THR A 142 -7.09 17.85 -1.78
C THR A 142 -6.51 16.52 -2.30
N ALA A 143 -5.34 16.12 -1.79
CA ALA A 143 -4.71 14.86 -2.17
C ALA A 143 -5.57 13.64 -1.75
N ASP A 144 -6.15 13.65 -0.55
CA ASP A 144 -7.04 12.60 -0.06
C ASP A 144 -8.31 12.49 -0.90
N MET A 145 -8.94 13.62 -1.23
CA MET A 145 -10.10 13.67 -2.13
C MET A 145 -9.77 13.11 -3.51
N MET A 146 -8.61 13.46 -4.08
CA MET A 146 -8.17 12.92 -5.37
C MET A 146 -7.93 11.42 -5.30
N LEU A 147 -7.23 10.92 -4.28
CA LEU A 147 -7.00 9.49 -4.07
C LEU A 147 -8.33 8.74 -3.96
N ASN A 148 -9.26 9.21 -3.12
CA ASN A 148 -10.57 8.59 -2.96
C ASN A 148 -11.40 8.61 -4.24
N LYS A 149 -11.30 9.68 -5.05
CA LYS A 149 -11.99 9.76 -6.35
C LYS A 149 -11.40 8.78 -7.37
N LEU A 150 -10.08 8.63 -7.41
CA LEU A 150 -9.40 7.66 -8.28
C LEU A 150 -9.73 6.22 -7.89
N VAL A 151 -9.86 5.96 -6.58
CA VAL A 151 -10.19 4.63 -6.05
C VAL A 151 -11.66 4.28 -6.30
N ASN A 152 -12.59 5.23 -6.16
CA ASN A 152 -14.03 4.97 -6.29
C ASN A 152 -14.57 5.10 -7.72
N GLN A 153 -13.79 5.59 -8.68
CA GLN A 153 -14.21 5.63 -10.08
C GLN A 153 -14.13 4.23 -10.70
N ASN A 154 -15.29 3.59 -10.84
CA ASN A 154 -15.49 2.40 -11.67
C ASN A 154 -14.79 2.57 -13.02
N GLN A 155 -13.97 1.56 -13.35
CA GLN A 155 -13.11 1.43 -14.53
C GLN A 155 -13.62 2.21 -15.75
N ASN A 156 -12.84 3.18 -16.24
CA ASN A 156 -12.80 3.65 -17.65
C ASN A 156 -11.96 4.93 -17.86
N TRP A 157 -11.70 5.72 -16.81
CA TRP A 157 -11.02 7.03 -16.94
C TRP A 157 -9.48 6.95 -16.84
N LEU A 158 -8.93 6.20 -15.88
CA LEU A 158 -7.49 6.26 -15.55
C LEU A 158 -6.62 5.74 -16.69
N THR A 159 -7.06 4.66 -17.34
CA THR A 159 -6.46 4.17 -18.57
C THR A 159 -6.52 5.25 -19.66
N LYS A 160 -7.67 5.89 -19.88
CA LYS A 160 -7.83 6.96 -20.88
C LYS A 160 -6.98 8.21 -20.59
N SER A 161 -6.75 8.56 -19.32
CA SER A 161 -5.95 9.71 -18.92
C SER A 161 -4.45 9.44 -19.07
N ILE A 162 -3.99 8.23 -18.73
CA ILE A 162 -2.60 7.82 -18.99
C ILE A 162 -2.34 7.75 -20.51
N PHE A 163 -3.27 7.19 -21.29
CA PHE A 163 -3.16 7.17 -22.77
C PHE A 163 -3.15 8.56 -23.41
N LYS A 164 -3.68 9.60 -22.75
CA LYS A 164 -3.66 10.99 -23.25
C LYS A 164 -2.36 11.73 -22.97
N ILE A 165 -1.57 11.28 -21.99
CA ILE A 165 -0.28 11.91 -21.64
C ILE A 165 0.86 11.38 -22.53
N PHE A 166 0.67 10.22 -23.16
CA PHE A 166 1.62 9.62 -24.12
C PHE A 166 1.25 9.84 -25.59
N LYS A 167 0.40 10.84 -25.89
CA LYS A 167 0.10 11.27 -27.27
C LYS A 167 0.33 12.76 -27.43
#